data_AF-A0A674I8K6-F1
#
_entry.id   AF-A0A674I8K6-F1
#
_cell.length_a   1.000
_cell.length_b   1.000
_cell.length_c   1.000
_cell.angle_alpha   90.00
_cell.angle_beta   90.00
_cell.angle_gamma   90.00
#
_symmetry.space_group_name_H-M   'P 1'
#
loop_
_entity.id
_entity.type
_entity.pdbx_description
1 polymer ?
#
loop_
_entity_poly.entity_id
_entity_poly.type
_entity_poly.pdbx_seq_one_letter_code
_entity_poly.pdbx_strand_id
1 'polypeptide(L)'
;MQLYSITTDMGKSVLFQGNDDIYICGKNATGQIEVQHAFSTGRTSPNSLSLGDVQSIKTSFNNGIINCSFITRNPISTQSKAASNLYFIFLAQGPSSAGQIQKHPRTPLITPQKVNISSYEAVGGTSSTPSIIKAHGALMLIAWMTTGSIGMIFARYLKNAIGKTLLGKDIWFQIHLSLMVITVAETITAFVLAFVEVMGWASDAEAHAVIGCIVMILSFFQPVIAFFRPSPQSKRRFIFNWFHALNAFVIKVLAVAVIFLGLQMLDPSPSRWMVKTMGGFVGWEALVYIMLDANAWLKKKEKYEDSHRKIKNEMVLFLIYTCGNLAFLIALLVGIGES
;
A
#
# COMPACT_ATOMS: atom_id res chain seq x y z
N MET A 1 -12.47 -25.35 3.55
CA MET A 1 -12.79 -26.14 2.34
C MET A 1 -12.35 -25.30 1.15
N GLN A 2 -11.39 -25.75 0.34
CA GLN A 2 -10.80 -24.95 -0.74
C GLN A 2 -11.57 -25.13 -2.05
N LEU A 3 -12.08 -24.05 -2.61
CA LEU A 3 -12.77 -23.98 -3.90
C LEU A 3 -11.80 -23.43 -4.94
N TYR A 4 -11.78 -23.97 -6.17
CA TYR A 4 -10.98 -23.42 -7.27
C TYR A 4 -11.91 -22.85 -8.34
N SER A 5 -11.67 -21.60 -8.73
CA SER A 5 -12.42 -20.90 -9.76
C SER A 5 -11.49 -20.56 -10.92
N ILE A 6 -11.83 -21.03 -12.12
CA ILE A 6 -11.15 -20.67 -13.36
C ILE A 6 -12.00 -19.61 -14.05
N THR A 7 -11.41 -18.46 -14.30
CA THR A 7 -12.08 -17.25 -14.78
C THR A 7 -11.35 -16.77 -16.04
N THR A 8 -12.08 -16.32 -17.06
CA THR A 8 -11.51 -15.82 -18.32
C THR A 8 -11.88 -14.36 -18.59
N ASP A 9 -10.87 -13.51 -18.83
CA ASP A 9 -11.03 -12.07 -19.13
C ASP A 9 -10.33 -11.70 -20.45
N MET A 10 -10.91 -10.77 -21.22
CA MET A 10 -10.31 -10.22 -22.44
C MET A 10 -9.57 -8.89 -22.21
N GLY A 11 -9.76 -8.23 -21.07
CA GLY A 11 -9.08 -7.01 -20.70
C GLY A 11 -7.80 -7.27 -19.89
N LYS A 12 -6.79 -6.42 -20.06
CA LYS A 12 -5.74 -6.20 -19.05
C LYS A 12 -5.97 -4.84 -18.40
N SER A 13 -7.23 -4.49 -18.15
CA SER A 13 -7.56 -3.21 -17.54
C SER A 13 -7.12 -3.25 -16.07
N VAL A 14 -6.37 -2.24 -15.68
CA VAL A 14 -5.79 -1.97 -14.34
C VAL A 14 -6.84 -1.81 -13.23
N LEU A 15 -8.10 -2.07 -13.56
CA LEU A 15 -9.23 -2.22 -12.67
C LEU A 15 -9.77 -3.60 -12.96
N PHE A 16 -9.78 -4.51 -11.96
CA PHE A 16 -10.49 -5.79 -12.01
C PHE A 16 -11.97 -5.55 -12.35
N GLN A 17 -12.29 -5.44 -13.64
CA GLN A 17 -13.63 -5.26 -14.15
C GLN A 17 -14.18 -6.66 -14.35
N GLY A 18 -14.73 -7.24 -13.28
CA GLY A 18 -15.13 -8.64 -13.25
C GLY A 18 -16.34 -8.95 -14.11
N ASN A 19 -16.20 -8.85 -15.43
CA ASN A 19 -17.14 -9.30 -16.46
C ASN A 19 -16.65 -10.62 -17.03
N ASP A 20 -16.52 -11.60 -16.14
CA ASP A 20 -15.78 -12.81 -16.39
C ASP A 20 -16.70 -14.02 -16.56
N ASP A 21 -16.33 -14.90 -17.48
CA ASP A 21 -16.90 -16.24 -17.60
C ASP A 21 -16.15 -17.19 -16.65
N ILE A 22 -16.88 -17.91 -15.80
CA ILE A 22 -16.34 -18.56 -14.61
C ILE A 22 -16.80 -20.02 -14.51
N TYR A 23 -15.84 -20.93 -14.35
CA TYR A 23 -16.10 -22.30 -13.92
C TYR A 23 -15.63 -22.50 -12.47
N ILE A 24 -16.55 -22.94 -11.63
CA ILE A 24 -16.34 -23.16 -10.21
C ILE A 24 -16.25 -24.66 -9.94
N CYS A 25 -15.15 -25.10 -9.34
CA CYS A 25 -14.98 -26.46 -8.83
C CYS A 25 -15.10 -26.43 -7.30
N GLY A 26 -16.22 -26.94 -6.78
CA GLY A 26 -16.62 -26.68 -5.40
C GLY A 26 -17.48 -27.75 -4.75
N LYS A 27 -17.69 -27.62 -3.43
CA LYS A 27 -18.67 -28.44 -2.70
C LYS A 27 -20.03 -27.77 -2.70
N ASN A 28 -21.06 -28.53 -3.05
CA ASN A 28 -22.44 -28.11 -2.92
C ASN A 28 -22.96 -28.24 -1.47
N ALA A 29 -24.25 -27.92 -1.27
CA ALA A 29 -24.87 -27.97 0.06
C ALA A 29 -24.90 -29.38 0.68
N THR A 30 -24.86 -30.44 -0.13
CA THR A 30 -24.80 -31.84 0.33
C THR A 30 -23.37 -32.35 0.53
N GLY A 31 -22.36 -31.52 0.24
CA GLY A 31 -20.94 -31.84 0.42
C GLY A 31 -20.30 -32.59 -0.75
N GLN A 32 -21.04 -32.81 -1.85
CA GLN A 32 -20.51 -33.42 -3.07
C GLN A 32 -19.73 -32.39 -3.88
N ILE A 33 -18.66 -32.85 -4.57
CA ILE A 33 -17.90 -32.00 -5.51
C ILE A 33 -18.69 -31.88 -6.80
N GLU A 34 -18.88 -30.66 -7.28
CA GLU A 34 -19.49 -30.37 -8.58
C GLU A 34 -18.76 -29.25 -9.32
N VAL A 35 -19.00 -29.19 -10.61
CA VAL A 35 -18.61 -28.08 -11.48
C VAL A 35 -19.83 -27.20 -11.70
N GLN A 36 -19.72 -25.92 -11.40
CA GLN A 36 -20.74 -24.91 -11.67
C GLN A 36 -20.23 -23.93 -12.72
N HIS A 37 -21.15 -23.36 -13.48
CA HIS A 37 -20.87 -22.30 -14.45
C HIS A 37 -21.50 -21.00 -13.93
N ALA A 38 -20.77 -19.89 -14.00
CA ALA A 38 -21.22 -18.61 -13.50
C ALA A 38 -20.64 -17.47 -14.34
N PHE A 39 -21.27 -16.31 -14.27
CA PHE A 39 -20.77 -15.08 -14.86
C PHE A 39 -20.72 -13.97 -13.81
N SER A 40 -19.59 -13.30 -13.73
CA SER A 40 -19.43 -12.14 -12.85
C SER A 40 -19.76 -10.85 -13.60
N THR A 41 -20.23 -9.83 -12.88
CA THR A 41 -20.25 -8.45 -13.39
C THR A 41 -19.70 -7.52 -12.31
N GLY A 42 -18.58 -6.85 -12.61
CA GLY A 42 -17.83 -6.07 -11.63
C GLY A 42 -17.30 -6.93 -10.47
N ARG A 43 -17.34 -6.40 -9.24
CA ARG A 43 -16.84 -7.07 -8.01
C ARG A 43 -17.97 -7.61 -7.14
N THR A 44 -19.00 -8.17 -7.77
CA THR A 44 -20.15 -8.75 -7.07
C THR A 44 -20.07 -10.28 -7.06
N SER A 45 -20.89 -10.93 -6.23
CA SER A 45 -21.00 -12.39 -6.27
C SER A 45 -21.43 -12.83 -7.68
N PRO A 46 -20.73 -13.78 -8.31
CA PRO A 46 -21.08 -14.27 -9.63
C PRO A 46 -22.51 -14.80 -9.68
N ASN A 47 -23.19 -14.53 -10.79
CA ASN A 47 -24.51 -15.08 -11.07
C ASN A 47 -24.34 -16.49 -11.65
N SER A 48 -25.00 -17.47 -11.05
CA SER A 48 -24.99 -18.84 -11.57
C SER A 48 -25.67 -18.92 -12.93
N LEU A 49 -25.01 -19.57 -13.88
CA LEU A 49 -25.52 -19.89 -15.19
C LEU A 49 -25.88 -21.38 -15.26
N SER A 50 -26.65 -21.76 -16.28
CA SER A 50 -26.81 -23.18 -16.63
C SER A 50 -25.46 -23.76 -17.00
N LEU A 51 -25.18 -24.99 -16.54
CA LEU A 51 -23.93 -25.68 -16.82
C LEU A 51 -23.68 -25.85 -18.33
N GLY A 52 -24.74 -25.97 -19.13
CA GLY A 52 -24.65 -25.99 -20.60
C GLY A 52 -23.94 -27.24 -21.15
N ASP A 53 -23.19 -27.08 -22.24
CA ASP A 53 -22.42 -28.14 -22.90
C ASP A 53 -21.09 -28.37 -22.17
N VAL A 54 -21.18 -29.01 -21.01
CA VAL A 54 -20.04 -29.50 -20.23
C VAL A 54 -20.12 -31.02 -20.14
N GLN A 55 -19.07 -31.68 -20.62
CA GLN A 55 -18.97 -33.13 -20.75
C GLN A 55 -17.73 -33.66 -20.02
N SER A 56 -17.69 -34.99 -19.84
CA SER A 56 -16.55 -35.70 -19.25
C SER A 56 -16.12 -35.19 -17.87
N ILE A 57 -17.09 -34.74 -17.05
CA ILE A 57 -16.84 -34.25 -15.69
C ILE A 57 -16.28 -35.39 -14.83
N LYS A 58 -15.04 -35.21 -14.38
CA LYS A 58 -14.36 -36.07 -13.41
C LYS A 58 -14.01 -35.22 -12.20
N THR A 59 -14.56 -35.58 -11.05
CA THR A 59 -14.32 -34.89 -9.79
C THR A 59 -13.67 -35.84 -8.79
N SER A 60 -12.71 -35.35 -8.02
CA SER A 60 -12.18 -36.08 -6.87
C SER A 60 -11.88 -35.15 -5.70
N PHE A 61 -11.90 -35.73 -4.51
CA PHE A 61 -11.52 -35.06 -3.28
C PHE A 61 -10.57 -35.98 -2.51
N ASN A 62 -9.28 -35.63 -2.46
CA ASN A 62 -8.27 -36.42 -1.77
C ASN A 62 -7.38 -35.51 -0.91
N ASN A 63 -7.18 -35.87 0.35
CA ASN A 63 -6.32 -35.14 1.30
C ASN A 63 -6.59 -33.61 1.34
N GLY A 64 -7.86 -33.20 1.26
CA GLY A 64 -8.26 -31.79 1.29
C GLY A 64 -8.15 -31.05 -0.05
N ILE A 65 -7.65 -31.70 -1.11
CA ILE A 65 -7.54 -31.13 -2.46
C ILE A 65 -8.76 -31.52 -3.28
N ILE A 66 -9.45 -30.52 -3.83
CA ILE A 66 -10.50 -30.72 -4.83
C ILE A 66 -9.85 -30.73 -6.21
N ASN A 67 -10.17 -31.74 -7.03
CA ASN A 67 -9.78 -31.82 -8.43
C ASN A 67 -11.04 -31.93 -9.29
N CYS A 68 -11.17 -31.08 -10.30
CA CYS A 68 -12.19 -31.18 -11.33
C CYS A 68 -11.54 -31.16 -12.70
N SER A 69 -11.91 -32.10 -13.55
CA SER A 69 -11.55 -32.14 -14.97
C SER A 69 -12.83 -32.26 -15.77
N PHE A 70 -13.00 -31.40 -16.77
CA PHE A 70 -14.19 -31.37 -17.62
C PHE A 70 -13.83 -30.80 -18.99
N ILE A 71 -14.70 -31.04 -19.96
CA ILE A 71 -14.60 -30.47 -21.31
C ILE A 71 -15.83 -29.57 -21.49
N THR A 72 -15.64 -28.33 -21.92
CA THR A 72 -16.76 -27.43 -22.22
C THR A 72 -16.72 -26.94 -23.65
N ARG A 73 -17.90 -26.80 -24.25
CA ARG A 73 -18.11 -26.17 -25.57
C ARG A 73 -19.07 -24.98 -25.49
N ASN A 74 -19.32 -24.48 -24.27
CA ASN A 74 -20.10 -23.26 -24.09
C ASN A 74 -19.38 -22.09 -24.77
N PRO A 75 -20.12 -21.15 -25.38
CA PRO A 75 -19.53 -19.89 -25.79
C PRO A 75 -19.09 -19.11 -24.54
N ILE A 76 -17.86 -18.60 -24.55
CA ILE A 76 -17.34 -17.76 -23.46
C ILE A 76 -18.15 -16.45 -23.45
N SER A 77 -18.88 -16.19 -22.36
CA SER A 77 -19.88 -15.12 -22.27
C SER A 77 -19.28 -13.73 -22.02
N THR A 78 -18.20 -13.36 -22.69
CA THR A 78 -17.56 -12.05 -22.49
C THR A 78 -18.23 -10.97 -23.35
N GLN A 79 -18.36 -9.74 -22.84
CA GLN A 79 -19.13 -8.63 -23.47
C GLN A 79 -18.62 -8.20 -24.86
N SER A 80 -17.46 -8.67 -25.32
CA SER A 80 -16.93 -8.42 -26.65
C SER A 80 -16.74 -9.75 -27.38
N LYS A 81 -17.38 -9.94 -28.54
CA LYS A 81 -16.97 -11.01 -29.46
C LYS A 81 -15.58 -10.66 -30.00
N ALA A 82 -14.52 -11.01 -29.27
CA ALA A 82 -13.17 -10.87 -29.81
C ALA A 82 -13.02 -11.82 -31.00
N ALA A 83 -12.42 -11.32 -32.07
CA ALA A 83 -12.09 -12.09 -33.27
C ALA A 83 -10.98 -13.15 -33.02
N SER A 84 -10.50 -13.31 -31.78
CA SER A 84 -9.41 -14.22 -31.39
C SER A 84 -9.75 -15.00 -30.12
N ASN A 85 -9.33 -16.28 -30.06
CA ASN A 85 -9.53 -17.18 -28.91
C ASN A 85 -8.54 -16.89 -27.75
N LEU A 86 -8.10 -15.64 -27.58
CA LEU A 86 -7.02 -15.23 -26.67
C LEU A 86 -7.57 -14.55 -25.41
N TYR A 87 -7.37 -15.17 -24.24
CA TYR A 87 -7.91 -14.70 -22.95
C TYR A 87 -6.87 -14.73 -21.84
N PHE A 88 -6.98 -13.84 -20.86
CA PHE A 88 -6.30 -14.02 -19.59
C PHE A 88 -7.02 -15.09 -18.77
N ILE A 89 -6.25 -16.00 -18.17
CA ILE A 89 -6.80 -17.03 -17.30
C ILE A 89 -6.48 -16.66 -15.86
N PHE A 90 -7.52 -16.67 -15.04
CA PHE A 90 -7.48 -16.37 -13.63
C PHE A 90 -7.77 -17.67 -12.87
N LEU A 91 -6.98 -17.95 -11.85
CA LEU A 91 -7.18 -19.05 -10.92
C LEU A 91 -7.32 -18.47 -9.51
N ALA A 92 -8.53 -18.49 -8.98
CA ALA A 92 -8.82 -18.06 -7.62
C ALA A 92 -9.08 -19.26 -6.71
N GLN A 93 -8.68 -19.14 -5.44
CA GLN A 93 -8.96 -20.14 -4.42
C GLN A 93 -9.60 -19.51 -3.19
N GLY A 94 -10.72 -20.06 -2.73
CA GLY A 94 -11.46 -19.49 -1.60
C GLY A 94 -12.26 -20.50 -0.77
N PRO A 95 -12.80 -20.08 0.39
CA PRO A 95 -13.73 -20.90 1.14
C PRO A 95 -15.11 -20.96 0.46
N SER A 96 -15.86 -22.01 0.78
CA SER A 96 -17.28 -22.11 0.48
C SER A 96 -18.06 -22.54 1.72
N SER A 97 -19.32 -22.09 1.82
CA SER A 97 -20.25 -22.47 2.89
C SER A 97 -21.62 -22.76 2.29
N ALA A 98 -22.22 -23.90 2.65
CA ALA A 98 -23.54 -24.32 2.18
C ALA A 98 -23.73 -24.25 0.64
N GLY A 99 -22.70 -24.63 -0.13
CA GLY A 99 -22.74 -24.58 -1.60
C GLY A 99 -22.51 -23.20 -2.21
N GLN A 100 -22.35 -22.15 -1.40
CA GLN A 100 -22.07 -20.79 -1.85
C GLN A 100 -20.58 -20.46 -1.72
N ILE A 101 -20.03 -19.85 -2.77
CA ILE A 101 -18.64 -19.39 -2.80
C ILE A 101 -18.50 -18.11 -1.95
N GLN A 102 -17.34 -17.93 -1.33
CA GLN A 102 -17.00 -16.71 -0.59
C GLN A 102 -15.83 -15.99 -1.25
N LYS A 103 -15.59 -14.74 -0.83
CA LYS A 103 -14.43 -13.96 -1.27
C LYS A 103 -13.14 -14.74 -0.99
N HIS A 104 -12.33 -14.91 -2.03
CA HIS A 104 -11.01 -15.54 -1.90
C HIS A 104 -10.11 -14.69 -0.99
N PRO A 105 -9.36 -15.28 -0.05
CA PRO A 105 -8.50 -14.53 0.87
C PRO A 105 -7.17 -14.06 0.26
N ARG A 106 -6.83 -14.54 -0.94
CA ARG A 106 -5.58 -14.23 -1.64
C ARG A 106 -5.88 -13.73 -3.04
N THR A 107 -5.02 -12.87 -3.58
CA THR A 107 -5.11 -12.42 -4.98
C THR A 107 -5.09 -13.64 -5.92
N PRO A 108 -5.97 -13.70 -6.93
CA PRO A 108 -5.96 -14.77 -7.92
C PRO A 108 -4.63 -14.82 -8.67
N LEU A 109 -4.26 -16.02 -9.13
CA LEU A 109 -3.15 -16.19 -10.07
C LEU A 109 -3.65 -15.84 -11.47
N ILE A 110 -2.91 -15.00 -12.19
CA ILE A 110 -3.31 -14.53 -13.52
C ILE A 110 -2.21 -14.86 -14.52
N THR A 111 -2.56 -15.36 -15.70
CA THR A 111 -1.58 -15.57 -16.76
C THR A 111 -0.91 -14.25 -17.15
N PRO A 112 0.42 -14.23 -17.37
CA PRO A 112 1.13 -12.99 -17.67
C PRO A 112 0.71 -12.37 -19.02
N GLN A 113 0.20 -13.20 -19.93
CA GLN A 113 -0.21 -12.88 -21.29
C GLN A 113 -1.54 -13.57 -21.60
N LYS A 114 -2.19 -13.15 -22.70
CA LYS A 114 -3.38 -13.82 -23.19
C LYS A 114 -3.00 -15.19 -23.76
N VAL A 115 -3.75 -16.21 -23.40
CA VAL A 115 -3.55 -17.60 -23.77
C VAL A 115 -4.63 -18.02 -24.75
N ASN A 116 -4.26 -18.81 -25.75
CA ASN A 116 -5.22 -19.42 -26.64
C ASN A 116 -5.84 -20.65 -25.96
N ILE A 117 -7.11 -20.56 -25.56
CA ILE A 117 -7.79 -21.64 -24.83
C ILE A 117 -8.01 -22.88 -25.74
N SER A 118 -7.92 -22.72 -27.06
CA SER A 118 -8.02 -23.84 -28.00
C SER A 118 -6.70 -24.61 -28.19
N SER A 119 -5.57 -24.09 -27.70
CA SER A 119 -4.27 -24.80 -27.75
C SER A 119 -3.96 -25.49 -26.43
N TYR A 120 -3.35 -26.68 -26.50
CA TYR A 120 -2.86 -27.38 -25.33
C TYR A 120 -1.51 -26.79 -24.91
N GLU A 121 -1.54 -25.85 -23.95
CA GLU A 121 -0.33 -25.25 -23.38
C GLU A 121 -0.41 -25.23 -21.85
N ALA A 122 0.67 -25.65 -21.19
CA ALA A 122 0.83 -25.48 -19.77
C ALA A 122 1.22 -24.02 -19.50
N VAL A 123 0.32 -23.26 -18.88
CA VAL A 123 0.54 -21.83 -18.57
C VAL A 123 0.68 -21.61 -17.07
N GLY A 124 1.68 -20.84 -16.69
CA GLY A 124 1.85 -20.36 -15.32
C GLY A 124 1.05 -19.08 -15.08
N GLY A 125 0.64 -18.86 -13.84
CA GLY A 125 0.04 -17.61 -13.39
C GLY A 125 0.88 -16.95 -12.31
N THR A 126 0.92 -15.62 -12.30
CA THR A 126 1.53 -14.82 -11.23
C THR A 126 0.44 -14.01 -10.54
N SER A 127 0.45 -13.94 -9.21
CA SER A 127 -0.32 -12.94 -8.49
C SER A 127 0.46 -11.63 -8.51
N SER A 128 -0.08 -10.57 -9.10
CA SER A 128 0.56 -9.25 -9.10
C SER A 128 -0.30 -8.23 -8.37
N THR A 129 0.31 -7.46 -7.48
CA THR A 129 -0.36 -6.32 -6.86
C THR A 129 -0.75 -5.28 -7.93
N PRO A 130 -1.99 -4.73 -7.91
CA PRO A 130 -2.41 -3.72 -8.87
C PRO A 130 -1.49 -2.50 -8.85
N SER A 131 -1.18 -1.96 -10.03
CA SER A 131 -0.26 -0.80 -10.17
C SER A 131 -0.70 0.41 -9.36
N ILE A 132 -2.00 0.63 -9.19
CA ILE A 132 -2.54 1.73 -8.38
C ILE A 132 -2.30 1.52 -6.87
N ILE A 133 -2.33 0.28 -6.37
CA ILE A 133 -1.96 -0.04 -4.98
C ILE A 133 -0.45 0.10 -4.80
N LYS A 134 0.34 -0.29 -5.80
CA LYS A 134 1.79 -0.03 -5.80
C LYS A 134 2.09 1.47 -5.72
N ALA A 135 1.39 2.28 -6.51
CA ALA A 135 1.50 3.74 -6.47
C ALA A 135 1.08 4.33 -5.12
N HIS A 136 -0.03 3.84 -4.53
CA HIS A 136 -0.44 4.20 -3.17
C HIS A 136 0.69 3.93 -2.16
N GLY A 137 1.24 2.71 -2.15
CA GLY A 137 2.33 2.33 -1.24
C GLY A 137 3.57 3.19 -1.44
N ALA A 138 3.99 3.39 -2.69
CA ALA A 138 5.15 4.21 -3.04
C ALA A 138 4.99 5.67 -2.56
N LEU A 139 3.84 6.29 -2.80
CA LEU A 139 3.55 7.66 -2.34
C LEU A 139 3.56 7.74 -0.80
N MET A 140 3.01 6.74 -0.09
CA MET A 140 3.06 6.72 1.38
C MET A 140 4.48 6.59 1.92
N LEU A 141 5.34 5.79 1.28
CA LEU A 141 6.76 5.70 1.66
C LEU A 141 7.48 7.03 1.41
N ILE A 142 7.30 7.64 0.23
CA ILE A 142 7.92 8.93 -0.08
C ILE A 142 7.44 10.00 0.92
N ALA A 143 6.14 10.09 1.17
CA ALA A 143 5.55 11.05 2.09
C ALA A 143 6.13 10.95 3.51
N TRP A 144 6.13 9.75 4.09
CA TRP A 144 6.42 9.58 5.52
C TRP A 144 7.85 9.18 5.84
N MET A 145 8.59 8.62 4.89
CA MET A 145 10.02 8.33 5.06
C MET A 145 10.88 9.51 4.61
N THR A 146 10.45 10.31 3.62
CA THR A 146 11.26 11.41 3.09
C THR A 146 10.72 12.79 3.44
N THR A 147 9.70 13.28 2.75
CA THR A 147 9.26 14.67 2.81
C THR A 147 8.84 15.05 4.23
N GLY A 148 8.07 14.16 4.88
CA GLY A 148 7.62 14.30 6.26
C GLY A 148 8.77 14.32 7.25
N SER A 149 9.66 13.33 7.20
CA SER A 149 10.79 13.24 8.13
C SER A 149 11.80 14.37 7.95
N ILE A 150 12.18 14.69 6.71
CA ILE A 150 13.08 15.81 6.42
C ILE A 150 12.46 17.11 6.92
N GLY A 151 11.19 17.37 6.64
CA GLY A 151 10.53 18.60 7.09
C GLY A 151 10.45 18.71 8.62
N MET A 152 10.29 17.59 9.35
CA MET A 152 10.37 17.57 10.81
C MET A 152 11.80 17.82 11.34
N ILE A 153 12.83 17.24 10.70
CA ILE A 153 14.23 17.49 11.05
C ILE A 153 14.58 18.97 10.88
N PHE A 154 14.13 19.61 9.79
CA PHE A 154 14.35 21.03 9.57
C PHE A 154 13.69 21.89 10.65
N ALA A 155 12.45 21.58 11.03
CA ALA A 155 11.75 22.33 12.07
C ALA A 155 12.35 22.17 13.47
N ARG A 156 12.89 20.99 13.79
CA ARG A 156 13.41 20.66 15.12
C ARG A 156 14.88 21.02 15.32
N TYR A 157 15.73 20.68 14.35
CA TYR A 157 17.19 20.76 14.51
C TYR A 157 17.80 21.92 13.72
N LEU A 158 17.42 22.07 12.44
CA LEU A 158 18.05 23.07 11.57
C LEU A 158 17.46 24.48 11.70
N LYS A 159 16.41 24.66 12.51
CA LYS A 159 15.77 25.94 12.79
C LYS A 159 16.76 27.03 13.24
N ASN A 160 17.74 26.67 14.08
CA ASN A 160 18.72 27.61 14.63
C ASN A 160 20.07 27.57 13.88
N ALA A 161 20.24 26.67 12.92
CA ALA A 161 21.45 26.54 12.12
C ALA A 161 21.41 27.45 10.88
N ILE A 162 20.22 27.62 10.30
CA ILE A 162 20.03 28.42 9.09
C ILE A 162 19.54 29.81 9.50
N GLY A 163 20.45 30.67 9.95
CA GLY A 163 20.16 32.07 10.33
C GLY A 163 19.88 33.01 9.15
N LYS A 164 19.51 32.46 7.98
CA LYS A 164 19.24 33.22 6.75
C LYS A 164 17.73 33.27 6.49
N THR A 165 17.27 34.40 5.97
CA THR A 165 15.89 34.60 5.54
C THR A 165 15.77 34.43 4.03
N LEU A 166 14.63 33.90 3.58
CA LEU A 166 14.25 33.78 2.18
C LEU A 166 12.79 34.21 2.07
N LEU A 167 12.49 35.15 1.17
CA LEU A 167 11.16 35.76 1.03
C LEU A 167 10.62 36.34 2.36
N GLY A 168 11.49 36.96 3.16
CA GLY A 168 11.12 37.61 4.42
C GLY A 168 10.75 36.67 5.56
N LYS A 169 10.92 35.35 5.41
CA LYS A 169 10.75 34.34 6.47
C LYS A 169 12.03 33.53 6.63
N ASP A 170 12.22 32.90 7.78
CA ASP A 170 13.36 32.02 8.00
C ASP A 170 13.36 30.86 6.99
N ILE A 171 14.52 30.52 6.44
CA ILE A 171 14.66 29.44 5.45
C ILE A 171 14.15 28.10 5.99
N TRP A 172 14.44 27.76 7.24
CA TRP A 172 13.98 26.52 7.85
C TRP A 172 12.44 26.40 7.81
N PHE A 173 11.74 27.53 7.99
CA PHE A 173 10.29 27.57 8.01
C PHE A 173 9.72 27.37 6.61
N GLN A 174 10.35 27.96 5.60
CA GLN A 174 9.96 27.76 4.21
C GLN A 174 10.18 26.31 3.77
N ILE A 175 11.34 25.73 4.09
CA ILE A 175 11.64 24.32 3.77
C ILE A 175 10.65 23.40 4.48
N HIS A 176 10.42 23.60 5.78
CA HIS A 176 9.43 22.84 6.53
C HIS A 176 8.04 22.95 5.91
N LEU A 177 7.56 24.17 5.63
CA LEU A 177 6.25 24.40 5.04
C LEU A 177 6.11 23.69 3.69
N SER A 178 7.06 23.88 2.77
CA SER A 178 7.03 23.27 1.45
C SER A 178 7.01 21.75 1.53
N LEU A 179 7.86 21.15 2.37
CA LEU A 179 7.90 19.70 2.56
C LEU A 179 6.61 19.17 3.18
N MET A 180 6.06 19.84 4.20
CA MET A 180 4.79 19.42 4.82
C MET A 180 3.62 19.50 3.83
N VAL A 181 3.57 20.53 2.97
CA VAL A 181 2.55 20.63 1.92
C VAL A 181 2.66 19.46 0.95
N ILE A 182 3.88 19.11 0.52
CA ILE A 182 4.11 17.95 -0.34
C ILE A 182 3.67 16.65 0.36
N THR A 183 4.10 16.43 1.61
CA THR A 183 3.70 15.25 2.41
C THR A 183 2.18 15.10 2.50
N VAL A 184 1.46 16.19 2.77
CA VAL A 184 -0.01 16.16 2.86
C VAL A 184 -0.63 15.87 1.49
N ALA A 185 -0.13 16.48 0.41
CA ALA A 185 -0.62 16.23 -0.94
C ALA A 185 -0.40 14.78 -1.39
N GLU A 186 0.78 14.22 -1.12
CA GLU A 186 1.12 12.81 -1.37
C GLU A 186 0.21 11.88 -0.56
N THR A 187 -0.02 12.19 0.72
CA THR A 187 -0.90 11.41 1.60
C THR A 187 -2.35 11.41 1.10
N ILE A 188 -2.88 12.58 0.70
CA ILE A 188 -4.24 12.69 0.12
C ILE A 188 -4.33 11.89 -1.17
N THR A 189 -3.37 12.06 -2.07
CA THR A 189 -3.35 11.38 -3.36
C THR A 189 -3.31 9.87 -3.16
N ALA A 190 -2.37 9.38 -2.34
CA ALA A 190 -2.26 7.97 -2.02
C ALA A 190 -3.54 7.42 -1.39
N PHE A 191 -4.15 8.15 -0.44
CA PHE A 191 -5.41 7.76 0.18
C PHE A 191 -6.52 7.58 -0.86
N VAL A 192 -6.69 8.55 -1.77
CA VAL A 192 -7.68 8.45 -2.86
C VAL A 192 -7.41 7.26 -3.77
N LEU A 193 -6.15 7.00 -4.14
CA LEU A 193 -5.80 5.85 -5.00
C LEU A 193 -6.23 4.52 -4.38
N ALA A 194 -6.05 4.33 -3.07
CA ALA A 194 -6.47 3.11 -2.39
C ALA A 194 -7.99 2.92 -2.41
N PHE A 195 -8.77 3.97 -2.12
CA PHE A 195 -10.23 3.88 -2.11
C PHE A 195 -10.83 3.73 -3.51
N VAL A 196 -10.25 4.40 -4.51
CA VAL A 196 -10.67 4.23 -5.92
C VAL A 196 -10.41 2.81 -6.39
N GLU A 197 -9.25 2.23 -6.02
CA GLU A 197 -8.96 0.86 -6.42
C GLU A 197 -9.86 -0.15 -5.70
N VAL A 198 -10.10 0.01 -4.40
CA VAL A 198 -10.94 -0.95 -3.65
C VAL A 198 -12.43 -0.78 -4.01
N MET A 199 -12.85 0.42 -4.44
CA MET A 199 -14.25 0.82 -4.65
C MET A 199 -15.13 0.55 -3.42
N GLY A 200 -14.59 0.72 -2.22
CA GLY A 200 -15.29 0.43 -0.98
C GLY A 200 -14.32 0.18 0.18
N TRP A 201 -14.80 -0.56 1.17
CA TRP A 201 -14.01 -0.94 2.34
C TRP A 201 -13.44 -2.35 2.18
N ALA A 202 -12.12 -2.50 2.32
CA ALA A 202 -11.47 -3.80 2.33
C ALA A 202 -11.53 -4.40 3.74
N SER A 203 -12.42 -5.37 3.94
CA SER A 203 -12.55 -6.09 5.22
C SER A 203 -11.26 -6.82 5.64
N ASP A 204 -10.44 -7.22 4.67
CA ASP A 204 -9.13 -7.86 4.85
C ASP A 204 -8.00 -6.87 5.20
N ALA A 205 -8.25 -5.57 5.11
CA ALA A 205 -7.31 -4.50 5.42
C ALA A 205 -7.74 -3.64 6.62
N GLU A 206 -8.65 -4.13 7.46
CA GLU A 206 -9.43 -3.31 8.39
C GLU A 206 -8.53 -2.42 9.28
N ALA A 207 -7.54 -2.99 9.96
CA ALA A 207 -6.63 -2.22 10.82
C ALA A 207 -5.80 -1.18 10.04
N HIS A 208 -5.31 -1.54 8.84
CA HIS A 208 -4.57 -0.63 7.98
C HIS A 208 -5.45 0.54 7.53
N ALA A 209 -6.67 0.26 7.07
CA ALA A 209 -7.61 1.25 6.59
C ALA A 209 -8.07 2.21 7.71
N VAL A 210 -8.39 1.70 8.90
CA VAL A 210 -8.80 2.53 10.05
C VAL A 210 -7.66 3.47 10.46
N ILE A 211 -6.46 2.94 10.68
CA ILE A 211 -5.31 3.77 11.09
C ILE A 211 -4.95 4.76 9.98
N GLY A 212 -5.01 4.34 8.72
CA GLY A 212 -4.80 5.21 7.56
C GLY A 212 -5.78 6.38 7.50
N CYS A 213 -7.06 6.15 7.80
CA CYS A 213 -8.06 7.22 7.91
C CYS A 213 -7.72 8.20 9.03
N ILE A 214 -7.30 7.71 10.19
CA ILE A 214 -6.87 8.56 11.31
C ILE A 214 -5.66 9.40 10.91
N VAL A 215 -4.64 8.80 10.31
CA VAL A 215 -3.45 9.51 9.79
C VAL A 215 -3.85 10.58 8.79
N MET A 216 -4.75 10.27 7.85
CA MET A 216 -5.21 11.22 6.85
C MET A 216 -5.92 12.42 7.49
N ILE A 217 -6.88 12.17 8.38
CA ILE A 217 -7.63 13.23 9.08
C ILE A 217 -6.66 14.14 9.85
N LEU A 218 -5.79 13.56 10.68
CA LEU A 218 -4.84 14.32 11.48
C LEU A 218 -3.86 15.12 10.61
N SER A 219 -3.36 14.52 9.51
CA SER A 219 -2.44 15.18 8.58
C SER A 219 -3.10 16.33 7.83
N PHE A 220 -4.37 16.21 7.46
CA PHE A 220 -5.14 17.28 6.83
C PHE A 220 -5.37 18.47 7.76
N PHE A 221 -5.69 18.21 9.03
CA PHE A 221 -5.92 19.28 10.01
C PHE A 221 -4.64 19.93 10.52
N GLN A 222 -3.49 19.24 10.44
CA GLN A 222 -2.21 19.78 10.88
C GLN A 222 -1.84 21.14 10.24
N PRO A 223 -1.92 21.35 8.91
CA PRO A 223 -1.70 22.66 8.29
C PRO A 223 -2.81 23.68 8.61
N VAL A 224 -4.07 23.24 8.77
CA VAL A 224 -5.18 24.13 9.18
C VAL A 224 -4.88 24.73 10.56
N ILE A 225 -4.43 23.91 11.51
CA ILE A 225 -4.02 24.36 12.84
C ILE A 225 -2.79 25.28 12.73
N ALA A 226 -1.84 24.95 11.85
CA ALA A 226 -0.66 25.78 11.60
C ALA A 226 -0.99 27.16 10.99
N PHE A 227 -2.11 27.29 10.27
CA PHE A 227 -2.58 28.57 9.76
C PHE A 227 -2.98 29.53 10.90
N PHE A 228 -3.60 29.01 11.97
CA PHE A 228 -3.96 29.77 13.17
C PHE A 228 -2.79 29.99 14.15
N ARG A 229 -1.54 29.80 13.70
CA ARG A 229 -0.33 29.98 14.49
C ARG A 229 -0.25 31.40 15.07
N PRO A 230 -0.21 31.57 16.40
CA PRO A 230 -0.13 32.89 17.05
C PRO A 230 1.11 33.69 16.65
N SER A 231 1.11 35.01 16.81
CA SER A 231 2.31 35.84 16.56
C SER A 231 3.51 35.41 17.41
N PRO A 232 4.76 35.65 16.97
CA PRO A 232 5.95 35.29 17.75
C PRO A 232 5.99 35.88 19.17
N GLN A 233 5.37 37.04 19.37
CA GLN A 233 5.32 37.76 20.66
C GLN A 233 4.15 37.30 21.56
N SER A 234 3.27 36.41 21.10
CA SER A 234 2.11 35.97 21.87
C SER A 234 2.49 35.02 23.00
N LYS A 235 1.97 35.26 24.22
CA LYS A 235 2.13 34.34 25.37
C LYS A 235 1.57 32.94 25.11
N ARG A 236 0.57 32.81 24.23
CA ARG A 236 -0.04 31.51 23.87
C ARG A 236 0.77 30.72 22.85
N ARG A 237 1.86 31.28 22.31
CA ARG A 237 2.65 30.65 21.24
C ARG A 237 3.32 29.34 21.69
N PHE A 238 3.67 29.22 22.97
CA PHE A 238 4.25 27.98 23.49
C PHE A 238 3.24 26.83 23.46
N ILE A 239 1.96 27.09 23.79
CA ILE A 239 0.88 26.10 23.77
C ILE A 239 0.71 25.57 22.34
N PHE A 240 0.65 26.47 21.36
CA PHE A 240 0.60 26.11 19.95
C PHE A 240 1.80 25.23 19.56
N ASN A 241 3.03 25.65 19.88
CA ASN A 241 4.23 24.90 19.49
C ASN A 241 4.23 23.49 20.10
N TRP A 242 3.85 23.34 21.38
CA TRP A 242 3.79 22.05 22.06
C TRP A 242 2.72 21.15 21.45
N PHE A 243 1.50 21.67 21.28
CA PHE A 243 0.39 20.90 20.72
C PHE A 243 0.66 20.51 19.25
N HIS A 244 1.17 21.43 18.44
CA HIS A 244 1.51 21.17 17.04
C HIS A 244 2.61 20.10 16.92
N ALA A 245 3.65 20.17 17.76
CA ALA A 245 4.72 19.17 17.78
C ALA A 245 4.23 17.80 18.28
N LEU A 246 3.39 17.78 19.32
CA LEU A 246 2.81 16.54 19.84
C LEU A 246 1.92 15.86 18.79
N ASN A 247 1.05 16.63 18.12
CA ASN A 247 0.20 16.08 17.07
C ASN A 247 1.03 15.56 15.90
N ALA A 248 2.09 16.27 15.49
CA ALA A 248 3.01 15.79 14.45
C ALA A 248 3.69 14.47 14.86
N PHE A 249 4.10 14.34 16.11
CA PHE A 249 4.69 13.10 16.64
C PHE A 249 3.70 11.93 16.60
N VAL A 250 2.47 12.14 17.06
CA VAL A 250 1.40 11.12 17.02
C VAL A 250 1.14 10.69 15.57
N ILE A 251 0.99 11.64 14.65
CA ILE A 251 0.79 11.36 13.23
C ILE A 251 1.94 10.50 12.69
N LYS A 252 3.20 10.87 12.96
CA LYS A 252 4.37 10.12 12.48
C LYS A 252 4.39 8.69 13.02
N VAL A 253 4.08 8.46 14.30
CA VAL A 253 4.01 7.12 14.88
C VAL A 253 2.93 6.28 14.22
N LEU A 254 1.73 6.85 14.04
CA LEU A 254 0.62 6.18 13.36
C LEU A 254 0.94 5.91 11.88
N ALA A 255 1.61 6.83 11.19
CA ALA A 255 2.05 6.68 9.80
C ALA A 255 3.05 5.51 9.66
N VAL A 256 4.00 5.39 10.57
CA VAL A 256 4.94 4.25 10.61
C VAL A 256 4.18 2.94 10.85
N ALA A 257 3.24 2.92 11.81
CA ALA A 257 2.44 1.74 12.10
C ALA A 257 1.59 1.28 10.89
N VAL A 258 0.92 2.21 10.20
CA VAL A 258 0.11 1.87 9.02
C VAL A 258 0.96 1.42 7.84
N ILE A 259 2.18 1.94 7.67
CA ILE A 259 3.14 1.44 6.67
C ILE A 259 3.54 0.00 7.00
N PHE A 260 3.83 -0.34 8.26
CA PHE A 260 4.11 -1.73 8.64
C PHE A 260 2.95 -2.66 8.30
N LEU A 261 1.71 -2.26 8.59
CA LEU A 261 0.53 -3.05 8.22
C LEU A 261 0.39 -3.20 6.70
N GLY A 262 0.64 -2.13 5.93
CA GLY A 262 0.59 -2.18 4.47
C GLY A 262 1.66 -3.10 3.88
N LEU A 263 2.90 -3.02 4.37
CA LEU A 263 4.00 -3.88 3.91
C LEU A 263 3.78 -5.35 4.28
N GLN A 264 3.12 -5.65 5.40
CA GLN A 264 2.74 -7.03 5.75
C GLN A 264 1.73 -7.62 4.77
N MET A 265 0.87 -6.80 4.18
CA MET A 265 -0.07 -7.22 3.14
C MET A 265 0.61 -7.39 1.78
N LEU A 266 1.58 -6.53 1.45
CA LEU A 266 2.32 -6.57 0.19
C LEU A 266 3.39 -7.67 0.13
N ASP A 267 3.97 -8.04 1.26
CA ASP A 267 5.02 -9.06 1.36
C ASP A 267 4.54 -10.30 2.13
N PRO A 268 3.77 -11.20 1.48
CA PRO A 268 3.34 -12.46 2.08
C PRO A 268 4.47 -13.49 2.15
N SER A 269 5.68 -13.17 1.68
CA SER A 269 6.79 -14.12 1.67
C SER A 269 7.15 -14.57 3.10
N PRO A 270 7.65 -15.80 3.28
CA PRO A 270 8.13 -16.25 4.59
C PRO A 270 9.22 -15.34 5.17
N SER A 271 10.00 -14.70 4.31
CA SER A 271 11.09 -13.81 4.73
C SER A 271 10.58 -12.49 5.34
N ARG A 272 9.42 -11.99 4.91
CA ARG A 272 8.88 -10.65 5.23
C ARG A 272 9.95 -9.56 5.18
N TRP A 273 10.78 -9.60 4.14
CA TRP A 273 11.97 -8.78 4.02
C TRP A 273 11.63 -7.29 3.95
N MET A 274 10.51 -6.90 3.32
CA MET A 274 10.09 -5.49 3.23
C MET A 274 9.79 -4.93 4.64
N VAL A 275 9.12 -5.72 5.48
CA VAL A 275 8.84 -5.37 6.88
C VAL A 275 10.14 -5.23 7.68
N LYS A 276 11.11 -6.14 7.48
CA LYS A 276 12.43 -6.07 8.14
C LYS A 276 13.21 -4.82 7.70
N THR A 277 13.21 -4.51 6.40
CA THR A 277 13.82 -3.31 5.84
C THR A 277 13.21 -2.04 6.43
N MET A 278 11.87 -1.98 6.57
CA MET A 278 11.19 -0.86 7.24
C MET A 278 11.59 -0.76 8.72
N GLY A 279 11.75 -1.90 9.42
CA GLY A 279 12.31 -1.93 10.78
C GLY A 279 13.72 -1.34 10.85
N GLY A 280 14.57 -1.66 9.88
CA GLY A 280 15.90 -1.07 9.72
C GLY A 280 15.86 0.44 9.51
N PHE A 281 14.95 0.93 8.67
CA PHE A 281 14.73 2.37 8.48
C PHE A 281 14.30 3.07 9.78
N VAL A 282 13.37 2.50 10.53
CA VAL A 282 12.93 3.08 11.81
C VAL A 282 14.09 3.12 12.82
N GLY A 283 14.90 2.06 12.88
CA GLY A 283 16.11 2.04 13.71
C GLY A 283 17.14 3.09 13.28
N TRP A 284 17.35 3.25 11.97
CA TRP A 284 18.22 4.28 11.40
C TRP A 284 17.73 5.70 11.72
N GLU A 285 16.44 5.96 11.53
CA GLU A 285 15.81 7.23 11.86
C GLU A 285 15.97 7.52 13.35
N ALA A 286 15.63 6.58 14.23
CA ALA A 286 15.80 6.73 15.68
C ALA A 286 17.25 7.04 16.07
N LEU A 287 18.23 6.32 15.49
CA LEU A 287 19.66 6.55 15.74
C LEU A 287 20.08 7.97 15.39
N VAL A 288 19.69 8.47 14.20
CA VAL A 288 20.00 9.83 13.77
C VAL A 288 19.34 10.86 14.67
N TYR A 289 18.07 10.67 15.06
CA TYR A 289 17.39 11.58 15.97
C TYR A 289 18.09 11.64 17.34
N ILE A 290 18.53 10.50 17.88
CA ILE A 290 19.33 10.43 19.11
C ILE A 290 20.66 11.18 18.93
N MET A 291 21.36 11.00 17.81
CA MET A 291 22.61 11.73 17.52
C MET A 291 22.38 13.24 17.43
N LEU A 292 21.30 13.68 16.77
CA LEU A 292 20.93 15.09 16.66
C LEU A 292 20.54 15.70 18.02
N ASP A 293 19.76 14.98 18.83
CA ASP A 293 19.40 15.39 20.19
C ASP A 293 20.63 15.46 21.11
N ALA A 294 21.52 14.46 21.06
CA ALA A 294 22.76 14.44 21.82
C ALA A 294 23.67 15.61 21.42
N ASN A 295 23.84 15.87 20.12
CA ASN A 295 24.58 17.01 19.59
C ASN A 295 23.97 18.34 20.07
N ALA A 296 22.64 18.48 20.00
CA ALA A 296 21.94 19.67 20.48
C ALA A 296 22.10 19.88 22.00
N TRP A 297 22.09 18.79 22.77
CA TRP A 297 22.25 18.82 24.22
C TRP A 297 23.69 19.17 24.65
N LEU A 298 24.70 18.54 24.04
CA LEU A 298 26.11 18.82 24.30
C LEU A 298 26.43 20.30 24.02
N LYS A 299 25.94 20.83 22.90
CA LYS A 299 26.09 22.24 22.53
C LYS A 299 25.39 23.21 23.47
N LYS A 300 24.31 22.80 24.16
CA LYS A 300 23.67 23.63 25.19
C LYS A 300 24.56 23.77 26.42
N LYS A 301 25.43 22.79 26.67
CA LYS A 301 26.33 22.73 27.83
C LYS A 301 27.66 23.46 27.58
N GLU A 302 28.16 23.45 26.35
CA GLU A 302 29.34 24.24 25.94
C GLU A 302 28.97 25.70 25.69
N LYS A 303 29.10 26.53 26.72
CA LYS A 303 28.80 27.97 26.66
C LYS A 303 29.98 28.78 26.10
N TYR A 304 30.51 28.42 24.92
CA TYR A 304 31.28 29.27 23.99
C TYR A 304 31.70 28.39 22.80
N GLU A 305 30.90 28.33 21.73
CA GLU A 305 31.31 27.71 20.47
C GLU A 305 31.07 28.66 19.30
N ASP A 306 32.05 28.70 18.40
CA ASP A 306 32.03 29.40 17.12
C ASP A 306 30.84 28.95 16.26
N SER A 307 30.05 29.92 15.80
CA SER A 307 28.80 29.71 15.05
C SER A 307 28.98 28.91 13.75
N HIS A 308 30.19 28.90 13.16
CA HIS A 308 30.49 28.17 11.93
C HIS A 308 30.66 26.65 12.14
N ARG A 309 31.25 26.21 13.26
CA ARG A 309 31.40 24.77 13.56
C ARG A 309 30.06 24.10 13.84
N LYS A 310 29.12 24.86 14.43
CA LYS A 310 27.76 24.41 14.77
C LYS A 310 26.96 23.93 13.55
N ILE A 311 26.98 24.70 12.46
CA ILE A 311 26.24 24.42 11.22
C ILE A 311 26.80 23.17 10.54
N LYS A 312 28.13 22.97 10.57
CA LYS A 312 28.80 21.88 9.89
C LYS A 312 28.36 20.50 10.40
N ASN A 313 28.27 20.30 11.71
CA ASN A 313 27.91 18.99 12.29
C ASN A 313 26.45 18.61 12.01
N GLU A 314 25.52 19.55 12.12
CA GLU A 314 24.09 19.28 11.88
C GLU A 314 23.82 18.99 10.39
N MET A 315 24.50 19.71 9.48
CA MET A 315 24.42 19.45 8.05
C MET A 315 25.07 18.11 7.68
N VAL A 316 26.18 17.73 8.31
CA VAL A 316 26.80 16.41 8.09
C VAL A 316 25.88 15.28 8.56
N LEU A 317 25.28 15.39 9.75
CA LEU A 317 24.31 14.40 10.25
C LEU A 317 23.07 14.32 9.36
N PHE A 318 22.60 15.47 8.85
CA PHE A 318 21.50 15.52 7.88
C PHE A 318 21.86 14.81 6.56
N LEU A 319 23.06 15.04 6.02
CA LEU A 319 23.52 14.36 4.81
C LEU A 319 23.61 12.84 5.01
N ILE A 320 24.19 12.41 6.13
CA ILE A 320 24.23 10.99 6.52
C ILE A 320 22.81 10.41 6.56
N TYR A 321 21.89 11.10 7.24
CA TYR A 321 20.48 10.71 7.31
C TYR A 321 19.87 10.54 5.91
N THR A 322 20.05 11.53 5.02
CA THR A 322 19.49 11.48 3.67
C THR A 322 20.03 10.32 2.84
N CYS A 323 21.33 10.02 2.94
CA CYS A 323 21.93 8.90 2.23
C CYS A 323 21.36 7.56 2.71
N GLY A 324 21.28 7.35 4.04
CA GLY A 324 20.70 6.13 4.60
C GLY A 324 19.21 6.00 4.28
N ASN A 325 18.45 7.09 4.39
CA ASN A 325 17.03 7.14 4.04
C ASN A 325 16.79 6.77 2.58
N LEU A 326 17.59 7.31 1.65
CA LEU A 326 17.48 7.00 0.23
C LEU A 326 17.72 5.51 -0.05
N ALA A 327 18.69 4.88 0.62
CA ALA A 327 18.95 3.46 0.47
C ALA A 327 17.76 2.59 0.92
N PHE A 328 17.18 2.87 2.09
CA PHE A 328 16.00 2.15 2.57
C PHE A 328 14.77 2.38 1.68
N LEU A 329 14.54 3.62 1.26
CA LEU A 329 13.43 3.98 0.40
C LEU A 329 13.53 3.26 -0.95
N ILE A 330 14.69 3.29 -1.62
CA ILE A 330 14.88 2.63 -2.91
C ILE A 330 14.63 1.13 -2.77
N ALA A 331 15.17 0.49 -1.73
CA ALA A 331 14.97 -0.94 -1.49
C ALA A 331 13.47 -1.27 -1.35
N LEU A 332 12.72 -0.50 -0.57
CA LEU A 332 11.28 -0.73 -0.39
C LEU A 332 10.48 -0.42 -1.67
N LEU A 333 10.84 0.61 -2.43
CA LEU A 333 10.19 0.94 -3.71
C LEU A 333 10.42 -0.15 -4.76
N VAL A 334 11.62 -0.73 -4.82
CA VAL A 334 11.90 -1.90 -5.66
C VAL A 334 11.03 -3.07 -5.23
N GLY A 335 10.93 -3.34 -3.92
CA GLY A 335 10.07 -4.39 -3.40
C GLY A 335 8.58 -4.21 -3.74
N ILE A 336 8.07 -2.98 -3.67
CA ILE A 336 6.71 -2.65 -4.13
C ILE A 336 6.57 -2.82 -5.65
N GLY A 337 7.61 -2.50 -6.42
CA GLY A 337 7.63 -2.68 -7.87
C GLY A 337 7.50 -4.16 -8.27
N GLU A 338 8.16 -5.05 -7.53
CA GLU A 338 8.20 -6.49 -7.78
C GLU A 338 6.99 -7.28 -7.24
N SER A 339 6.13 -6.66 -6.41
CA SER A 339 5.01 -7.34 -5.72
C SER A 339 3.72 -7.57 -6.50
#